data_AF-Q9UE24-F1
#
_entry.id   AF-Q9UE24-F1
#
_cell.length_a   1.000
_cell.length_b   1.000
_cell.length_c   1.000
_cell.angle_alpha   90.00
_cell.angle_beta   90.00
_cell.angle_gamma   90.00
#
_symmetry.space_group_name_H-M   'P 1'
#
loop_
_entity.id
_entity.type
_entity.pdbx_description
1 polymer ?
#
loop_
_entity_poly.entity_id
_entity_poly.type
_entity_poly.pdbx_seq_one_letter_code
_entity_poly.pdbx_strand_id
1 'polypeptide(L)'
;LGHLERYPMALGNLADLEELEPTPGRPDPLTLYHKGIASAKTYYRDEHIYPYMYLAGYHCRNRNVREALQAWADTATVIQDYNYCREDEEIYKEFFEVANDVIPNLLKEAASLLEAGEERPGEQSQGTQSQGSALQDPECFAHLLRFYDGICKWEEGSPTPVLHVGWATFLVQSLGRFEGQVRQKVRIVSREAEAAEAEEPWGEEAREGRRRGPRRESKPEEPPPPKKPALDKGLGTGQGAVSGPPRKPPGTVAGTARGPEGGSTAQVPAPAASPPPEGPVLTFQSEKMKGMKELLVATKINSSAIKLQLTAQSQVQMKKQKVSTPSDYTLSFLKRQRKGL
;
A
#
# COMPACT_ATOMS: atom_id res chain seq x y z
N LEU A 1 24.20 -14.83 8.46
CA LEU A 1 24.42 -14.91 7.00
C LEU A 1 23.80 -13.73 6.23
N GLY A 2 22.67 -13.15 6.67
CA GLY A 2 22.14 -11.90 6.08
C GLY A 2 21.47 -12.06 4.71
N HIS A 3 21.40 -13.27 4.16
CA HIS A 3 20.90 -13.52 2.80
C HIS A 3 19.41 -13.23 2.58
N LEU A 4 18.62 -13.12 3.66
CA LEU A 4 17.19 -12.79 3.58
C LEU A 4 16.91 -11.28 3.60
N GLU A 5 17.93 -10.44 3.80
CA GLU A 5 17.75 -9.00 4.00
C GLU A 5 17.08 -8.31 2.80
N ARG A 6 17.29 -8.83 1.59
CA ARG A 6 16.68 -8.35 0.34
C ARG A 6 15.65 -9.35 -0.21
N TYR A 7 15.09 -10.23 0.61
CA TYR A 7 14.14 -11.23 0.14
C TYR A 7 12.82 -11.16 0.94
N PRO A 8 11.93 -10.20 0.61
CA PRO A 8 10.69 -9.97 1.35
C PRO A 8 9.80 -11.22 1.51
N MET A 9 9.61 -11.99 0.43
CA MET A 9 8.74 -13.18 0.47
C MET A 9 9.35 -14.33 1.29
N ALA A 10 10.68 -14.47 1.31
CA ALA A 10 11.32 -15.49 2.14
C ALA A 10 11.19 -15.18 3.64
N LEU A 11 11.15 -13.90 4.01
CA LEU A 11 10.83 -13.48 5.38
C LEU A 11 9.38 -13.77 5.74
N GLY A 12 8.43 -13.57 4.82
CA GLY A 12 7.02 -13.95 4.98
C GLY A 12 6.85 -15.47 5.16
N ASN A 13 7.50 -16.26 4.32
CA ASN A 13 7.49 -17.73 4.44
C ASN A 13 8.10 -18.20 5.78
N LEU A 14 9.23 -17.62 6.20
CA LEU A 14 9.80 -17.92 7.51
C LEU A 14 8.85 -17.56 8.67
N ALA A 15 8.10 -16.46 8.54
CA ALA A 15 7.11 -16.07 9.53
C ALA A 15 5.95 -17.08 9.63
N ASP A 16 5.43 -17.58 8.50
CA ASP A 16 4.40 -18.62 8.48
C ASP A 16 4.90 -19.92 9.14
N LEU A 17 6.18 -20.30 8.91
CA LEU A 17 6.79 -21.47 9.56
C LEU A 17 6.92 -21.28 11.07
N GLU A 18 7.32 -20.09 11.53
CA GLU A 18 7.42 -19.77 12.96
C GLU A 18 6.04 -19.63 13.62
N GLU A 19 4.98 -19.31 12.88
CA GLU A 19 3.59 -19.38 13.39
C GLU A 19 3.16 -20.83 13.60
N LEU A 20 3.54 -21.73 12.68
CA LEU A 20 3.20 -23.15 12.76
C LEU A 20 3.97 -23.87 13.88
N GLU A 21 5.28 -23.67 13.96
CA GLU A 21 6.15 -24.27 14.97
C GLU A 21 7.19 -23.25 15.46
N PRO A 22 6.91 -22.52 16.56
CA PRO A 22 7.82 -21.49 17.07
C PRO A 22 9.14 -22.08 17.55
N THR A 23 10.25 -21.53 17.05
CA THR A 23 11.59 -21.93 17.49
C THR A 23 12.04 -21.12 18.71
N PRO A 24 12.42 -21.73 19.84
CA PRO A 24 12.86 -21.01 21.03
C PRO A 24 14.01 -20.04 20.76
N GLY A 25 13.85 -18.78 21.19
CA GLY A 25 14.84 -17.71 21.02
C GLY A 25 14.87 -17.07 19.63
N ARG A 26 13.96 -17.44 18.72
CA ARG A 26 13.75 -16.74 17.45
C ARG A 26 12.73 -15.59 17.59
N PRO A 27 12.76 -14.62 16.65
CA PRO A 27 11.74 -13.58 16.60
C PRO A 27 10.36 -14.17 16.36
N ASP A 28 9.34 -13.51 16.88
CA ASP A 28 7.94 -13.84 16.62
C ASP A 28 7.56 -13.61 15.14
N PRO A 29 6.46 -14.24 14.65
CA PRO A 29 6.01 -14.09 13.27
C PRO A 29 5.73 -12.63 12.86
N LEU A 30 5.11 -11.82 13.73
CA LEU A 30 4.82 -10.41 13.43
C LEU A 30 6.09 -9.62 13.15
N THR A 31 7.13 -9.81 13.97
CA THR A 31 8.46 -9.22 13.73
C THR A 31 9.02 -9.62 12.37
N LEU A 32 8.81 -10.85 11.92
CA LEU A 32 9.29 -11.34 10.62
C LEU A 32 8.47 -10.77 9.44
N TYR A 33 7.14 -10.70 9.53
CA TYR A 33 6.32 -10.04 8.50
C TYR A 33 6.69 -8.57 8.33
N HIS A 34 6.85 -7.82 9.44
CA HIS A 34 7.28 -6.42 9.38
C HIS A 34 8.69 -6.26 8.81
N LYS A 35 9.61 -7.21 9.06
CA LYS A 35 10.92 -7.23 8.38
C LYS A 35 10.79 -7.46 6.88
N GLY A 36 9.86 -8.32 6.45
CA GLY A 36 9.53 -8.52 5.03
C GLY A 36 9.06 -7.22 4.37
N ILE A 37 8.14 -6.51 5.00
CA ILE A 37 7.66 -5.19 4.54
C ILE A 37 8.80 -4.16 4.54
N ALA A 38 9.61 -4.09 5.60
CA ALA A 38 10.75 -3.18 5.67
C ALA A 38 11.78 -3.46 4.55
N SER A 39 12.00 -4.73 4.22
CA SER A 39 12.84 -5.13 3.08
C SER A 39 12.27 -4.63 1.74
N ALA A 40 10.96 -4.77 1.53
CA ALA A 40 10.27 -4.25 0.35
C ALA A 40 10.40 -2.72 0.23
N LYS A 41 10.17 -1.98 1.33
CA LYS A 41 10.35 -0.52 1.38
C LYS A 41 11.77 -0.09 1.07
N THR A 42 12.74 -0.75 1.69
CA THR A 42 14.16 -0.36 1.62
C THR A 42 14.77 -0.66 0.26
N TYR A 43 14.50 -1.84 -0.31
CA TYR A 43 15.22 -2.34 -1.48
C TYR A 43 14.39 -2.32 -2.77
N TYR A 44 13.06 -2.20 -2.66
CA TYR A 44 12.12 -2.34 -3.78
C TYR A 44 11.12 -1.18 -3.83
N ARG A 45 11.40 -0.04 -3.20
CA ARG A 45 10.55 1.16 -3.22
C ARG A 45 9.09 0.92 -2.80
N ASP A 46 8.86 -0.08 -1.96
CA ASP A 46 7.51 -0.46 -1.53
C ASP A 46 6.59 -0.95 -2.66
N GLU A 47 7.17 -1.43 -3.78
CA GLU A 47 6.46 -1.89 -4.98
C GLU A 47 6.08 -3.39 -4.92
N HIS A 48 6.02 -4.00 -3.72
CA HIS A 48 5.69 -5.42 -3.55
C HIS A 48 4.39 -5.63 -2.76
N ILE A 49 3.48 -6.45 -3.29
CA ILE A 49 2.16 -6.70 -2.68
C ILE A 49 2.20 -7.78 -1.59
N TYR A 50 2.86 -8.91 -1.86
CA TYR A 50 2.82 -10.09 -0.98
C TYR A 50 3.30 -9.87 0.46
N PRO A 51 4.31 -9.02 0.77
CA PRO A 51 4.68 -8.75 2.17
C PRO A 51 3.50 -8.28 3.03
N TYR A 52 2.60 -7.48 2.46
CA TYR A 52 1.39 -7.04 3.13
C TYR A 52 0.28 -8.11 3.13
N MET A 53 0.16 -8.92 2.07
CA MET A 53 -0.77 -10.06 2.03
C MET A 53 -0.44 -11.11 3.11
N TYR A 54 0.84 -11.41 3.33
CA TYR A 54 1.30 -12.29 4.40
C TYR A 54 0.87 -11.77 5.78
N LEU A 55 1.11 -10.48 6.05
CA LEU A 55 0.71 -9.84 7.30
C LEU A 55 -0.80 -9.86 7.49
N ALA A 56 -1.57 -9.55 6.44
CA ALA A 56 -3.02 -9.59 6.48
C ALA A 56 -3.55 -11.01 6.74
N GLY A 57 -2.95 -12.02 6.11
CA GLY A 57 -3.27 -13.42 6.32
C GLY A 57 -3.05 -13.88 7.77
N TYR A 58 -1.93 -13.48 8.38
CA TYR A 58 -1.65 -13.72 9.79
C TYR A 58 -2.72 -13.10 10.70
N HIS A 59 -3.05 -11.82 10.51
CA HIS A 59 -4.08 -11.15 11.31
C HIS A 59 -5.47 -11.77 11.10
N CYS A 60 -5.79 -12.18 9.88
CA CYS A 60 -7.04 -12.86 9.54
C CYS A 60 -7.17 -14.21 10.28
N ARG A 61 -6.13 -15.05 10.27
CA ARG A 61 -6.12 -16.33 11.01
C ARG A 61 -6.34 -16.12 12.51
N ASN A 62 -5.71 -15.09 13.06
CA ASN A 62 -5.76 -14.74 14.48
C ASN A 62 -6.94 -13.83 14.88
N ARG A 63 -7.92 -13.62 13.99
CA ARG A 63 -9.14 -12.80 14.23
C ARG A 63 -8.89 -11.33 14.61
N ASN A 64 -7.73 -10.80 14.24
CA ASN A 64 -7.36 -9.41 14.42
C ASN A 64 -7.94 -8.58 13.24
N VAL A 65 -9.25 -8.32 13.29
CA VAL A 65 -10.02 -7.72 12.17
C VAL A 65 -9.46 -6.38 11.74
N ARG A 66 -9.14 -5.50 12.70
CA ARG A 66 -8.64 -4.14 12.44
C ARG A 66 -7.33 -4.19 11.67
N GLU A 67 -6.38 -4.95 12.18
CA GLU A 67 -5.03 -5.08 11.62
C GLU A 67 -5.05 -5.80 10.27
N ALA A 68 -5.94 -6.79 10.09
CA ALA A 68 -6.14 -7.45 8.79
C ALA A 68 -6.66 -6.46 7.73
N LEU A 69 -7.71 -5.69 8.06
CA LEU A 69 -8.24 -4.64 7.17
C LEU A 69 -7.19 -3.57 6.88
N GLN A 70 -6.39 -3.18 7.86
CA GLN A 70 -5.29 -2.24 7.67
C GLN A 70 -4.25 -2.77 6.68
N ALA A 71 -3.81 -4.01 6.85
CA ALA A 71 -2.82 -4.62 5.99
C ALA A 71 -3.34 -4.81 4.56
N TRP A 72 -4.60 -5.19 4.35
CA TRP A 72 -5.21 -5.19 3.02
C TRP A 72 -5.37 -3.77 2.45
N ALA A 73 -5.70 -2.76 3.26
CA ALA A 73 -5.70 -1.39 2.78
C ALA A 73 -4.31 -0.93 2.32
N ASP A 74 -3.25 -1.41 2.98
CA ASP A 74 -1.87 -1.16 2.58
C ASP A 74 -1.51 -1.93 1.29
N THR A 75 -1.98 -3.19 1.10
CA THR A 75 -1.81 -3.90 -0.20
C THR A 75 -2.46 -3.13 -1.35
N ALA A 76 -3.67 -2.61 -1.14
CA ALA A 76 -4.38 -1.81 -2.13
C ALA A 76 -3.70 -0.45 -2.39
N THR A 77 -3.06 0.12 -1.37
CA THR A 77 -2.27 1.36 -1.51
C THR A 77 -1.05 1.13 -2.42
N VAL A 78 -0.46 -0.06 -2.44
CA VAL A 78 0.64 -0.38 -3.36
C VAL A 78 0.13 -0.65 -4.78
N ILE A 79 -0.95 -1.43 -4.94
CA ILE A 79 -1.44 -1.83 -6.27
C ILE A 79 -2.02 -0.66 -7.08
N GLN A 80 -2.45 0.41 -6.41
CA GLN A 80 -3.12 1.55 -7.06
C GLN A 80 -2.26 2.26 -8.13
N ASP A 81 -0.93 2.17 -8.03
CA ASP A 81 0.00 2.81 -8.97
C ASP A 81 0.38 1.91 -10.15
N TYR A 82 -0.21 0.71 -10.24
CA TYR A 82 -0.03 -0.23 -11.35
C TYR A 82 -1.14 -0.08 -12.39
N ASN A 83 -0.91 -0.63 -13.58
CA ASN A 83 -1.97 -0.86 -14.56
C ASN A 83 -2.20 -2.37 -14.67
N TYR A 84 -3.41 -2.82 -14.36
CA TYR A 84 -3.83 -4.20 -14.50
C TYR A 84 -3.70 -4.69 -15.95
N CYS A 85 -2.88 -5.72 -16.15
CA CYS A 85 -2.72 -6.40 -17.41
C CYS A 85 -3.24 -7.84 -17.32
N ARG A 86 -3.53 -8.46 -18.47
CA ARG A 86 -4.02 -9.85 -18.54
C ARG A 86 -3.07 -10.87 -17.89
N GLU A 87 -1.77 -10.57 -17.82
CA GLU A 87 -0.76 -11.42 -17.20
C GLU A 87 -0.77 -11.34 -15.66
N ASP A 88 -1.46 -10.34 -15.08
CA ASP A 88 -1.57 -10.12 -13.64
C ASP A 88 -2.77 -10.88 -13.02
N GLU A 89 -3.23 -11.96 -13.68
CA GLU A 89 -4.42 -12.72 -13.25
C GLU A 89 -4.29 -13.26 -11.82
N GLU A 90 -3.07 -13.62 -11.40
CA GLU A 90 -2.83 -14.18 -10.07
C GLU A 90 -3.12 -13.16 -8.97
N ILE A 91 -2.58 -11.95 -9.09
CA ILE A 91 -2.83 -10.91 -8.09
C ILE A 91 -4.28 -10.43 -8.15
N TYR A 92 -4.91 -10.44 -9.32
CA TYR A 92 -6.34 -10.20 -9.44
C TYR A 92 -7.17 -11.21 -8.63
N LYS A 93 -6.87 -12.51 -8.72
CA LYS A 93 -7.57 -13.56 -7.95
C LYS A 93 -7.43 -13.35 -6.46
N GLU A 94 -6.24 -13.00 -5.99
CA GLU A 94 -5.99 -12.69 -4.56
C GLU A 94 -6.87 -11.53 -4.08
N PHE A 95 -6.88 -10.39 -4.78
CA PHE A 95 -7.74 -9.26 -4.41
C PHE A 95 -9.23 -9.61 -4.51
N PHE A 96 -9.61 -10.41 -5.52
CA PHE A 96 -10.98 -10.86 -5.69
C PHE A 96 -11.43 -11.76 -4.53
N GLU A 97 -10.63 -12.74 -4.14
CA GLU A 97 -10.91 -13.63 -3.01
C GLU A 97 -10.99 -12.85 -1.70
N VAL A 98 -10.05 -11.93 -1.45
CA VAL A 98 -10.07 -11.08 -0.25
C VAL A 98 -11.36 -10.25 -0.19
N ALA A 99 -11.74 -9.60 -1.29
CA ALA A 99 -12.90 -8.69 -1.31
C ALA A 99 -14.25 -9.41 -1.31
N ASN A 100 -14.34 -10.61 -1.90
CA ASN A 100 -15.61 -11.29 -2.16
C ASN A 100 -15.83 -12.52 -1.27
N ASP A 101 -14.81 -12.99 -0.56
CA ASP A 101 -14.93 -14.14 0.36
C ASP A 101 -14.35 -13.83 1.75
N VAL A 102 -13.06 -13.50 1.83
CA VAL A 102 -12.36 -13.38 3.13
C VAL A 102 -12.93 -12.24 3.98
N ILE A 103 -12.97 -11.00 3.46
CA ILE A 103 -13.51 -9.85 4.18
C ILE A 103 -14.99 -10.06 4.56
N PRO A 104 -15.90 -10.44 3.63
CA PRO A 104 -17.29 -10.70 3.98
C PRO A 104 -17.48 -11.74 5.10
N ASN A 105 -16.71 -12.83 5.10
CA ASN A 105 -16.79 -13.86 6.14
C ASN A 105 -16.26 -13.34 7.48
N LEU A 106 -15.14 -12.62 7.48
CA LEU A 106 -14.53 -12.05 8.67
C LEU A 106 -15.44 -10.99 9.32
N LEU A 107 -16.10 -10.13 8.53
CA LEU A 107 -17.08 -9.17 9.04
C LEU A 107 -18.37 -9.84 9.54
N LYS A 108 -18.80 -10.95 8.91
CA LYS A 108 -19.95 -11.73 9.38
C LYS A 108 -19.68 -12.39 10.73
N GLU A 109 -18.48 -12.92 10.93
CA GLU A 109 -18.05 -13.48 12.22
C GLU A 109 -17.96 -12.39 13.29
N ALA A 110 -17.36 -11.24 12.97
CA ALA A 110 -17.30 -10.09 13.88
C ALA A 110 -18.69 -9.57 14.28
N ALA A 111 -19.66 -9.56 13.35
CA ALA A 111 -21.04 -9.21 13.66
C ALA A 111 -21.68 -10.21 14.63
N SER A 112 -21.46 -11.51 14.40
CA SER A 112 -22.02 -12.56 15.27
C SER A 112 -21.48 -12.48 16.70
N LEU A 113 -20.21 -12.10 16.88
CA LEU A 113 -19.60 -11.87 18.20
C LEU A 113 -20.14 -10.63 18.90
N LEU A 114 -20.49 -9.58 18.14
CA LEU A 114 -21.10 -8.37 18.69
C LEU A 114 -22.49 -8.67 19.27
N GLU A 115 -23.36 -9.33 18.50
CA GLU A 115 -24.71 -9.70 18.95
C GLU A 115 -24.66 -10.62 20.19
N ALA A 116 -23.77 -11.61 20.20
CA ALA A 116 -23.61 -12.53 21.33
C ALA A 116 -23.06 -11.85 22.61
N GLY A 117 -22.37 -10.73 22.47
CA GLY A 117 -21.87 -9.92 23.58
C GLY A 117 -22.94 -9.02 24.20
N GLU A 118 -23.89 -8.54 23.40
CA GLU A 118 -25.01 -7.70 23.87
C GLU A 118 -26.08 -8.49 24.65
N GLU A 119 -26.20 -9.80 24.40
CA GLU A 119 -27.14 -10.69 25.10
C GLU A 119 -26.74 -11.06 26.55
N ARG A 120 -25.59 -10.61 27.06
CA ARG A 120 -25.17 -10.85 28.47
C ARG A 120 -25.25 -9.59 29.35
N PRO A 121 -26.44 -9.18 29.81
CA PRO A 121 -26.57 -8.11 30.78
C PRO A 121 -26.22 -8.63 32.18
N GLY A 122 -24.95 -8.60 32.58
CA GLY A 122 -24.64 -8.96 33.98
C GLY A 122 -23.21 -8.97 34.49
N GLU A 123 -22.16 -9.09 33.68
CA GLU A 123 -20.81 -9.25 34.23
C GLU A 123 -19.84 -8.16 33.74
N GLN A 124 -19.64 -7.16 34.61
CA GLN A 124 -18.47 -6.28 34.58
C GLN A 124 -17.23 -7.13 34.88
N SER A 125 -16.60 -7.68 33.84
CA SER A 125 -15.26 -8.25 33.97
C SER A 125 -14.23 -7.13 33.80
N GLN A 126 -13.65 -6.71 34.92
CA GLN A 126 -12.47 -5.86 34.96
C GLN A 126 -11.27 -6.62 34.38
N GLY A 127 -10.52 -5.98 33.48
CA GLY A 127 -9.11 -6.32 33.28
C GLY A 127 -8.72 -6.97 31.95
N THR A 128 -9.18 -6.47 30.82
CA THR A 128 -8.40 -6.40 29.57
C THR A 128 -8.98 -5.24 28.78
N GLN A 129 -8.15 -4.39 28.14
CA GLN A 129 -8.66 -3.31 27.30
C GLN A 129 -9.71 -3.90 26.34
N SER A 130 -10.98 -3.55 26.55
CA SER A 130 -12.06 -3.95 25.66
C SER A 130 -11.77 -3.26 24.32
N GLN A 131 -11.12 -3.99 23.41
CA GLN A 131 -11.10 -3.58 22.03
C GLN A 131 -12.56 -3.63 21.59
N GLY A 132 -13.16 -2.45 21.39
CA GLY A 132 -14.51 -2.36 20.84
C GLY A 132 -14.59 -3.19 19.57
N SER A 133 -15.77 -3.73 19.27
CA SER A 133 -15.96 -4.52 18.04
C SER A 133 -15.44 -3.73 16.84
N ALA A 134 -14.70 -4.40 15.95
CA ALA A 134 -14.16 -3.75 14.75
C ALA A 134 -15.25 -3.11 13.88
N LEU A 135 -16.50 -3.56 13.98
CA LEU A 135 -17.65 -2.97 13.28
C LEU A 135 -18.12 -1.63 13.91
N GLN A 136 -17.74 -1.36 15.15
CA GLN A 136 -17.99 -0.09 15.85
C GLN A 136 -16.80 0.88 15.75
N ASP A 137 -15.66 0.43 15.22
CA ASP A 137 -14.45 1.24 15.03
C ASP A 137 -14.46 1.93 13.65
N PRO A 138 -14.51 3.28 13.59
CA PRO A 138 -14.48 4.00 12.32
C PRO A 138 -13.16 3.84 11.55
N GLU A 139 -12.05 3.48 12.21
CA GLU A 139 -10.78 3.18 11.52
C GLU A 139 -10.88 1.92 10.65
N CYS A 140 -11.57 0.88 11.13
CA CYS A 140 -11.81 -0.34 10.36
C CYS A 140 -12.64 -0.05 9.11
N PHE A 141 -13.65 0.82 9.23
CA PHE A 141 -14.41 1.29 8.08
C PHE A 141 -13.53 2.09 7.11
N ALA A 142 -12.68 2.99 7.61
CA ALA A 142 -11.75 3.76 6.78
C ALA A 142 -10.76 2.85 6.03
N HIS A 143 -10.27 1.78 6.67
CA HIS A 143 -9.43 0.77 6.02
C HIS A 143 -10.15 0.03 4.90
N LEU A 144 -11.41 -0.40 5.12
CA LEU A 144 -12.23 -1.00 4.07
C LEU A 144 -12.40 -0.06 2.87
N LEU A 145 -12.68 1.22 3.13
CA LEU A 145 -12.82 2.22 2.06
C LEU A 145 -11.50 2.44 1.30
N ARG A 146 -10.37 2.51 2.01
CA ARG A 146 -9.03 2.64 1.41
C ARG A 146 -8.65 1.42 0.58
N PHE A 147 -9.04 0.22 1.00
CA PHE A 147 -8.88 -1.01 0.23
C PHE A 147 -9.59 -0.92 -1.13
N TYR A 148 -10.88 -0.56 -1.14
CA TYR A 148 -11.61 -0.39 -2.40
C TYR A 148 -11.13 0.79 -3.25
N ASP A 149 -10.65 1.87 -2.63
CA ASP A 149 -10.07 3.01 -3.34
C ASP A 149 -8.81 2.63 -4.13
N GLY A 150 -7.91 1.87 -3.53
CA GLY A 150 -6.71 1.39 -4.22
C GLY A 150 -7.04 0.49 -5.42
N ILE A 151 -8.04 -0.38 -5.29
CA ILE A 151 -8.50 -1.26 -6.38
C ILE A 151 -9.20 -0.46 -7.49
N CYS A 152 -10.04 0.52 -7.13
CA CYS A 152 -10.65 1.42 -8.10
C CYS A 152 -9.58 2.22 -8.86
N LYS A 153 -8.54 2.66 -8.16
CA LYS A 153 -7.45 3.42 -8.75
C LYS A 153 -6.56 2.55 -9.65
N TRP A 154 -6.31 1.30 -9.26
CA TRP A 154 -5.61 0.31 -10.08
C TRP A 154 -6.30 0.07 -11.43
N GLU A 155 -7.63 0.19 -11.50
CA GLU A 155 -8.36 0.09 -12.76
C GLU A 155 -8.15 1.31 -13.68
N GLU A 156 -7.84 2.49 -13.13
CA GLU A 156 -7.70 3.72 -13.91
C GLU A 156 -6.46 3.67 -14.82
N GLY A 157 -6.67 3.78 -16.13
CA GLY A 157 -5.59 3.67 -17.11
C GLY A 157 -5.22 2.22 -17.48
N SER A 158 -5.84 1.24 -16.83
CA SER A 158 -5.64 -0.17 -17.16
C SER A 158 -6.27 -0.54 -18.51
N PRO A 159 -5.59 -1.38 -19.33
CA PRO A 159 -6.11 -1.84 -20.62
C PRO A 159 -7.35 -2.74 -20.48
N THR A 160 -7.52 -3.38 -19.33
CA THR A 160 -8.64 -4.27 -19.01
C THR A 160 -9.33 -3.82 -17.73
N PRO A 161 -10.67 -3.86 -17.66
CA PRO A 161 -11.38 -3.51 -16.43
C PRO A 161 -11.10 -4.55 -15.33
N VAL A 162 -11.10 -4.09 -14.08
CA VAL A 162 -10.92 -4.89 -12.87
C VAL A 162 -12.29 -5.13 -12.22
N LEU A 163 -13.08 -4.08 -12.04
CA LEU A 163 -14.32 -4.09 -11.29
C LEU A 163 -15.51 -4.48 -12.18
N HIS A 164 -16.32 -5.39 -11.68
CA HIS A 164 -17.57 -5.83 -12.30
C HIS A 164 -18.65 -6.07 -11.24
N VAL A 165 -19.84 -6.52 -11.66
CA VAL A 165 -21.01 -6.68 -10.77
C VAL A 165 -20.79 -7.61 -9.56
N GLY A 166 -19.83 -8.53 -9.64
CA GLY A 166 -19.45 -9.42 -8.53
C GLY A 166 -18.96 -8.62 -7.33
N TRP A 167 -17.93 -7.81 -7.54
CA TRP A 167 -17.35 -6.88 -6.57
C TRP A 167 -18.40 -5.99 -5.90
N ALA A 168 -19.32 -5.45 -6.70
CA ALA A 168 -20.30 -4.49 -6.23
C ALA A 168 -21.30 -5.08 -5.23
N THR A 169 -21.58 -6.38 -5.35
CA THR A 169 -22.50 -7.07 -4.42
C THR A 169 -21.87 -7.22 -3.05
N PHE A 170 -20.61 -7.64 -2.98
CA PHE A 170 -19.89 -7.83 -1.72
C PHE A 170 -19.44 -6.52 -1.08
N LEU A 171 -19.17 -5.47 -1.87
CA LEU A 171 -18.96 -4.13 -1.34
C LEU A 171 -20.19 -3.66 -0.56
N VAL A 172 -21.38 -3.69 -1.17
CA VAL A 172 -22.63 -3.26 -0.52
C VAL A 172 -22.89 -4.07 0.75
N GLN A 173 -22.68 -5.39 0.70
CA GLN A 173 -22.82 -6.25 1.87
C GLN A 173 -21.86 -5.87 3.00
N SER A 174 -20.59 -5.63 2.68
CA SER A 174 -19.56 -5.26 3.66
C SER A 174 -19.81 -3.88 4.25
N LEU A 175 -20.22 -2.89 3.43
CA LEU A 175 -20.63 -1.57 3.91
C LEU A 175 -21.82 -1.65 4.88
N GLY A 176 -22.78 -2.55 4.60
CA GLY A 176 -23.95 -2.78 5.44
C GLY A 176 -23.64 -3.41 6.80
N ARG A 177 -22.42 -3.91 7.03
CA ARG A 177 -21.97 -4.41 8.35
C ARG A 177 -21.61 -3.28 9.31
N PHE A 178 -21.32 -2.10 8.80
CA PHE A 178 -21.01 -0.93 9.62
C PHE A 178 -22.25 -0.05 9.75
N GLU A 179 -22.65 0.22 10.99
CA GLU A 179 -23.79 1.09 11.25
C GLU A 179 -23.57 2.50 10.70
N GLY A 180 -24.67 3.18 10.36
CA GLY A 180 -24.62 4.55 9.84
C GLY A 180 -23.86 5.50 10.76
N GLN A 181 -24.00 5.36 12.07
CA GLN A 181 -23.31 6.20 13.06
C GLN A 181 -21.79 6.01 13.05
N VAL A 182 -21.31 4.78 12.78
CA VAL A 182 -19.87 4.49 12.66
C VAL A 182 -19.34 5.07 11.35
N ARG A 183 -20.07 4.83 10.24
CA ARG A 183 -19.68 5.32 8.91
C ARG A 183 -19.60 6.85 8.84
N GLN A 184 -20.51 7.54 9.51
CA GLN A 184 -20.55 9.01 9.55
C GLN A 184 -19.38 9.65 10.32
N LYS A 185 -18.70 8.91 11.20
CA LYS A 185 -17.50 9.40 11.90
C LYS A 185 -16.28 9.52 10.98
N VAL A 186 -16.28 8.84 9.83
CA VAL A 186 -15.16 8.93 8.87
C VAL A 186 -15.31 10.18 8.02
N ARG A 187 -14.35 11.09 8.15
CA ARG A 187 -14.33 12.35 7.39
C ARG A 187 -13.60 12.16 6.07
N ILE A 188 -14.36 12.06 4.98
CA ILE A 188 -13.80 11.93 3.64
C ILE A 188 -13.48 13.33 3.08
N VAL A 189 -12.25 13.58 2.69
CA VAL A 189 -11.76 14.87 2.14
C VAL A 189 -11.50 14.74 0.64
N SER A 190 -11.86 15.77 -0.12
CA SER A 190 -11.60 15.86 -1.56
C SER A 190 -10.43 16.82 -1.76
N ARG A 191 -9.28 16.34 -2.26
CA ARG A 191 -8.06 17.15 -2.44
C ARG A 191 -8.21 18.29 -3.47
N GLU A 192 -9.27 18.29 -4.27
CA GLU A 192 -9.58 19.36 -5.23
C GLU A 192 -9.87 20.72 -4.58
N ALA A 193 -10.26 20.77 -3.32
CA ALA A 193 -10.62 22.02 -2.65
C ALA A 193 -9.42 22.84 -2.13
N GLU A 194 -8.25 22.23 -1.90
CA GLU A 194 -7.08 22.95 -1.36
C GLU A 194 -6.09 23.42 -2.43
N ALA A 195 -6.14 22.87 -3.64
CA ALA A 195 -5.27 23.29 -4.75
C ALA A 195 -5.68 24.64 -5.36
N ALA A 196 -6.89 25.15 -5.07
CA ALA A 196 -7.38 26.40 -5.64
C ALA A 196 -6.78 27.67 -5.01
N GLU A 197 -6.10 27.57 -3.86
CA GLU A 197 -5.55 28.74 -3.15
C GLU A 197 -4.01 28.79 -3.08
N ALA A 198 -3.29 27.87 -3.73
CA ALA A 198 -1.82 27.78 -3.63
C ALA A 198 -1.05 27.76 -4.96
N GLU A 199 -1.66 28.16 -6.07
CA GLU A 199 -0.97 28.25 -7.36
C GLU A 199 -0.15 29.54 -7.48
N GLU A 200 1.14 29.46 -7.13
CA GLU A 200 2.21 30.26 -7.73
C GLU A 200 3.21 29.29 -8.41
N PRO A 201 3.68 29.60 -9.64
CA PRO A 201 3.91 28.56 -10.64
C PRO A 201 5.39 28.44 -11.06
N TRP A 202 6.09 27.34 -10.70
CA TRP A 202 7.39 27.01 -11.32
C TRP A 202 7.67 25.48 -11.35
N GLY A 203 7.93 24.96 -12.56
CA GLY A 203 8.95 23.94 -12.79
C GLY A 203 8.51 22.50 -13.14
N GLU A 204 7.75 22.28 -14.21
CA GLU A 204 7.69 20.96 -14.87
C GLU A 204 8.90 20.75 -15.78
N GLU A 205 9.88 19.98 -15.33
CA GLU A 205 10.64 19.10 -16.21
C GLU A 205 11.14 17.88 -15.43
N ALA A 206 11.06 16.71 -16.08
CA ALA A 206 11.45 15.38 -15.61
C ALA A 206 10.45 14.60 -14.75
N ARG A 207 9.44 13.99 -15.41
CA ARG A 207 8.90 12.66 -15.03
C ARG A 207 8.04 11.99 -16.11
N GLU A 208 8.36 12.17 -17.39
CA GLU A 208 7.82 11.28 -18.44
C GLU A 208 8.68 10.00 -18.49
N GLY A 209 8.25 8.99 -17.75
CA GLY A 209 8.91 7.70 -17.71
C GLY A 209 8.01 6.66 -17.07
N ARG A 210 6.87 6.36 -17.72
CA ARG A 210 6.03 5.22 -17.34
C ARG A 210 6.87 3.94 -17.42
N ARG A 211 7.18 3.38 -16.26
CA ARG A 211 8.05 2.22 -16.09
C ARG A 211 7.28 0.97 -16.46
N ARG A 212 7.57 0.41 -17.63
CA ARG A 212 7.32 -1.01 -17.89
C ARG A 212 8.27 -1.82 -17.00
N GLY A 213 7.76 -2.83 -16.30
CA GLY A 213 8.59 -3.84 -15.66
C GLY A 213 9.51 -4.54 -16.68
N PRO A 214 10.60 -5.21 -16.24
CA PRO A 214 11.60 -5.77 -17.15
C PRO A 214 10.97 -6.82 -18.07
N ARG A 215 10.78 -6.47 -19.34
CA ARG A 215 10.33 -7.40 -20.37
C ARG A 215 11.49 -8.34 -20.72
N ARG A 216 11.33 -9.64 -20.44
CA ARG A 216 12.17 -10.71 -20.98
C ARG A 216 11.97 -10.74 -22.49
N GLU A 217 12.88 -10.13 -23.25
CA GLU A 217 12.83 -10.17 -24.70
C GLU A 217 13.07 -11.61 -25.19
N SER A 218 12.11 -12.10 -25.96
CA SER A 218 12.20 -13.32 -26.74
C SER A 218 13.32 -13.22 -27.77
N LYS A 219 14.29 -14.13 -27.62
CA LYS A 219 15.46 -14.41 -28.47
C LYS A 219 15.13 -14.32 -29.98
N PRO A 220 15.87 -13.52 -30.77
CA PRO A 220 15.93 -13.69 -32.22
C PRO A 220 16.79 -14.92 -32.59
N GLU A 221 16.34 -15.66 -33.60
CA GLU A 221 16.98 -16.83 -34.22
C GLU A 221 18.50 -16.69 -34.43
N GLU A 222 19.25 -17.72 -34.03
CA GLU A 222 20.70 -17.87 -34.28
C GLU A 222 20.94 -18.51 -35.65
N PRO A 223 21.78 -17.94 -36.53
CA PRO A 223 22.31 -18.65 -37.69
C PRO A 223 23.47 -19.59 -37.26
N PRO A 224 23.74 -20.67 -38.02
CA PRO A 224 24.61 -21.76 -37.57
C PRO A 224 26.11 -21.38 -37.61
N PRO A 225 26.97 -21.99 -36.76
CA PRO A 225 28.37 -21.60 -36.66
C PRO A 225 29.26 -22.30 -37.70
N PRO A 226 30.29 -21.63 -38.25
CA PRO A 226 31.40 -22.28 -38.92
C PRO A 226 32.52 -22.69 -37.95
N LYS A 227 33.30 -23.68 -38.40
CA LYS A 227 34.19 -24.58 -37.65
C LYS A 227 35.50 -23.94 -37.15
N LYS A 228 36.00 -24.44 -36.00
CA LYS A 228 37.34 -24.21 -35.42
C LYS A 228 38.46 -24.85 -36.26
N PRO A 229 39.72 -24.42 -36.04
CA PRO A 229 40.72 -25.27 -35.36
C PRO A 229 41.37 -24.55 -34.15
N ALA A 230 41.53 -25.17 -32.96
CA ALA A 230 42.66 -26.01 -32.48
C ALA A 230 43.99 -25.21 -32.42
N LEU A 231 44.87 -25.23 -31.41
CA LEU A 231 45.07 -25.86 -30.09
C LEU A 231 46.35 -25.15 -29.55
N ASP A 232 46.56 -24.92 -28.25
CA ASP A 232 47.67 -25.49 -27.46
C ASP A 232 47.80 -24.94 -26.02
N LYS A 233 48.48 -25.74 -25.21
CA LYS A 233 48.61 -25.88 -23.76
C LYS A 233 49.48 -24.84 -23.05
N GLY A 234 49.36 -24.83 -21.71
CA GLY A 234 50.44 -24.40 -20.81
C GLY A 234 50.08 -24.44 -19.33
N LEU A 235 50.49 -25.51 -18.63
CA LEU A 235 50.50 -25.68 -17.17
C LEU A 235 51.67 -24.91 -16.52
N GLY A 236 51.55 -24.53 -15.23
CA GLY A 236 52.72 -24.07 -14.46
C GLY A 236 52.42 -23.60 -13.03
N THR A 237 52.56 -24.53 -12.08
CA THR A 237 52.64 -24.39 -10.61
C THR A 237 53.83 -23.58 -10.10
N GLY A 238 53.75 -22.99 -8.90
CA GLY A 238 54.95 -22.62 -8.12
C GLY A 238 54.71 -21.72 -6.90
N GLN A 239 55.06 -22.22 -5.71
CA GLN A 239 54.89 -21.64 -4.37
C GLN A 239 56.09 -20.78 -3.89
N GLY A 240 55.84 -19.97 -2.85
CA GLY A 240 56.81 -19.62 -1.78
C GLY A 240 57.62 -18.33 -1.99
N ALA A 241 58.02 -17.56 -0.98
CA ALA A 241 57.89 -17.64 0.47
C ALA A 241 58.42 -16.31 1.12
N VAL A 242 58.15 -16.12 2.43
CA VAL A 242 58.87 -15.29 3.45
C VAL A 242 58.99 -13.76 3.20
N SER A 243 58.94 -12.82 4.17
CA SER A 243 59.29 -12.83 5.59
C SER A 243 58.87 -11.51 6.27
N GLY A 244 58.37 -11.60 7.51
CA GLY A 244 58.88 -10.88 8.69
C GLY A 244 58.47 -9.41 9.02
N PRO A 245 58.41 -9.03 10.31
CA PRO A 245 57.64 -7.90 10.88
C PRO A 245 58.63 -6.83 11.48
N PRO A 246 58.38 -5.93 12.49
CA PRO A 246 57.29 -5.92 13.49
C PRO A 246 56.84 -4.58 14.16
N ARG A 247 55.89 -4.72 15.12
CA ARG A 247 55.64 -3.94 16.39
C ARG A 247 55.16 -2.49 16.28
N LYS A 248 54.42 -1.89 17.24
CA LYS A 248 53.41 -2.21 18.29
C LYS A 248 53.00 -0.82 18.90
N PRO A 249 51.91 -0.71 19.69
CA PRO A 249 51.23 0.53 20.14
C PRO A 249 51.80 1.02 21.50
N PRO A 250 51.22 2.00 22.27
CA PRO A 250 50.01 1.79 23.11
C PRO A 250 49.20 3.06 23.58
N GLY A 251 48.15 2.83 24.40
CA GLY A 251 47.46 3.80 25.31
C GLY A 251 45.93 3.87 25.07
N THR A 252 44.95 3.32 25.83
CA THR A 252 44.61 3.34 27.29
C THR A 252 44.67 4.76 27.89
N VAL A 253 43.69 5.35 28.59
CA VAL A 253 42.63 4.92 29.56
C VAL A 253 41.63 6.11 29.75
N ALA A 254 40.31 5.89 29.90
CA ALA A 254 39.47 5.94 31.12
C ALA A 254 39.07 7.33 31.72
N GLY A 255 37.81 7.42 32.20
CA GLY A 255 37.35 8.33 33.29
C GLY A 255 36.34 9.42 32.90
N THR A 256 35.03 9.20 33.08
CA THR A 256 34.17 9.68 34.21
C THR A 256 34.04 11.20 34.39
N ALA A 257 32.82 11.75 34.27
CA ALA A 257 32.08 12.41 35.37
C ALA A 257 30.80 13.13 34.89
N ARG A 258 29.79 13.08 35.78
CA ARG A 258 28.49 13.79 35.77
C ARG A 258 28.64 15.27 36.14
N GLY A 259 27.70 16.10 35.71
CA GLY A 259 27.28 17.32 36.44
C GLY A 259 26.61 18.39 35.55
N PRO A 260 25.64 19.17 36.07
CA PRO A 260 24.44 19.59 35.33
C PRO A 260 24.26 21.13 35.17
N GLU A 261 23.12 21.50 34.57
CA GLU A 261 22.30 22.71 34.78
C GLU A 261 22.28 23.87 33.75
N GLY A 262 21.06 24.39 33.56
CA GLY A 262 20.71 25.71 33.02
C GLY A 262 20.48 25.74 31.50
N GLY A 263 19.28 25.88 30.93
CA GLY A 263 18.11 26.63 31.35
C GLY A 263 17.97 27.86 30.45
N SER A 264 17.16 27.79 29.39
CA SER A 264 16.51 28.99 28.81
C SER A 264 15.36 28.60 27.89
N THR A 265 14.14 28.80 28.40
CA THR A 265 12.86 28.66 27.74
C THR A 265 12.59 29.86 26.84
N ALA A 266 12.43 29.65 25.53
CA ALA A 266 11.82 30.61 24.62
C ALA A 266 10.40 30.11 24.27
N GLN A 267 9.38 30.67 24.94
CA GLN A 267 7.98 30.41 24.63
C GLN A 267 7.58 31.22 23.38
N VAL A 268 7.23 30.50 22.31
CA VAL A 268 6.56 31.05 21.12
C VAL A 268 5.04 30.90 21.35
N PRO A 269 4.22 31.94 21.13
CA PRO A 269 2.78 31.84 21.36
C PRO A 269 2.14 30.95 20.28
N ALA A 270 1.45 29.89 20.70
CA ALA A 270 0.69 29.01 19.83
C ALA A 270 -0.61 29.69 19.38
N PRO A 271 -0.96 29.69 18.07
CA PRO A 271 -2.29 30.07 17.63
C PRO A 271 -3.31 28.99 18.07
N ALA A 272 -4.49 29.45 18.49
CA ALA A 272 -5.57 28.61 18.99
C ALA A 272 -5.95 27.51 17.97
N ALA A 273 -5.58 26.27 18.29
CA ALA A 273 -6.00 25.10 17.53
C ALA A 273 -7.49 24.85 17.78
N SER A 274 -8.26 24.80 16.69
CA SER A 274 -9.58 24.16 16.68
C SER A 274 -9.49 22.75 17.27
N PRO A 275 -10.56 22.25 17.93
CA PRO A 275 -10.54 20.91 18.50
C PRO A 275 -10.22 19.88 17.40
N PRO A 276 -9.38 18.87 17.69
CA PRO A 276 -9.04 17.85 16.71
C PRO A 276 -10.33 17.15 16.23
N PRO A 277 -10.44 16.83 14.94
CA PRO A 277 -11.64 16.18 14.40
C PRO A 277 -11.87 14.84 15.11
N GLU A 278 -13.11 14.59 15.54
CA GLU A 278 -13.50 13.44 16.37
C GLU A 278 -13.50 12.08 15.62
N GLY A 279 -12.80 11.95 14.49
CA GLY A 279 -12.79 10.72 13.70
C GLY A 279 -11.73 10.68 12.59
N PRO A 280 -11.50 9.49 11.98
CA PRO A 280 -10.46 9.30 10.99
C PRO A 280 -10.73 10.11 9.72
N VAL A 281 -9.65 10.66 9.16
CA VAL A 281 -9.69 11.45 7.94
C VAL A 281 -9.20 10.60 6.78
N LEU A 282 -10.01 10.44 5.73
CA LEU A 282 -9.69 9.64 4.55
C LEU A 282 -9.71 10.51 3.30
N THR A 283 -8.72 10.37 2.43
CA THR A 283 -8.67 11.04 1.12
C THR A 283 -8.66 9.99 0.02
N PHE A 284 -9.63 10.07 -0.90
CA PHE A 284 -9.70 9.14 -2.03
C PHE A 284 -8.82 9.57 -3.20
N GLN A 285 -8.19 8.60 -3.83
CA GLN A 285 -7.37 8.76 -5.05
C GLN A 285 -8.15 8.42 -6.32
N SER A 286 -9.12 7.50 -6.24
CA SER A 286 -9.90 7.07 -7.41
C SER A 286 -11.14 7.93 -7.65
N GLU A 287 -11.48 8.14 -8.92
CA GLU A 287 -12.67 8.89 -9.33
C GLU A 287 -13.97 8.17 -8.92
N LYS A 288 -13.95 6.84 -8.93
CA LYS A 288 -15.10 6.02 -8.49
C LYS A 288 -15.42 6.26 -7.02
N MET A 289 -14.43 6.18 -6.13
CA MET A 289 -14.66 6.36 -4.69
C MET A 289 -14.98 7.81 -4.34
N LYS A 290 -14.34 8.80 -5.01
CA LYS A 290 -14.73 10.21 -4.90
C LYS A 290 -16.20 10.41 -5.23
N GLY A 291 -16.69 9.86 -6.35
CA GLY A 291 -18.09 9.94 -6.76
C GLY A 291 -19.08 9.21 -5.84
N MET A 292 -18.61 8.26 -5.03
CA MET A 292 -19.43 7.54 -4.05
C MET A 292 -19.38 8.11 -2.63
N LYS A 293 -18.55 9.13 -2.36
CA LYS A 293 -18.31 9.69 -1.02
C LYS A 293 -19.59 9.86 -0.18
N GLU A 294 -20.61 10.51 -0.73
CA GLU A 294 -21.87 10.78 -0.03
C GLU A 294 -22.69 9.51 0.22
N LEU A 295 -22.63 8.54 -0.70
CA LEU A 295 -23.34 7.27 -0.60
C LEU A 295 -22.75 6.36 0.49
N LEU A 296 -21.44 6.45 0.72
CA LEU A 296 -20.70 5.61 1.66
C LEU A 296 -20.95 5.99 3.12
N VAL A 297 -21.22 7.26 3.41
CA VAL A 297 -21.50 7.78 4.76
C VAL A 297 -23.00 7.98 5.05
N ALA A 298 -23.87 7.80 4.05
CA ALA A 298 -25.32 7.92 4.23
C ALA A 298 -25.86 6.89 5.24
N THR A 299 -26.80 7.29 6.10
CA THR A 299 -27.39 6.40 7.12
C THR A 299 -27.95 5.11 6.51
N LYS A 300 -28.60 5.20 5.35
CA LYS A 300 -29.06 4.06 4.56
C LYS A 300 -28.20 3.91 3.30
N ILE A 301 -27.65 2.72 3.09
CA ILE A 301 -26.88 2.39 1.90
C ILE A 301 -27.79 2.32 0.67
N ASN A 302 -27.51 3.13 -0.35
CA ASN A 302 -28.17 3.03 -1.64
C ASN A 302 -27.44 2.02 -2.53
N SER A 303 -27.81 0.75 -2.38
CA SER A 303 -27.19 -0.38 -3.08
C SER A 303 -27.15 -0.22 -4.60
N SER A 304 -28.22 0.29 -5.20
CA SER A 304 -28.31 0.47 -6.66
C SER A 304 -27.35 1.54 -7.17
N ALA A 305 -27.25 2.67 -6.47
CA ALA A 305 -26.34 3.76 -6.83
C ALA A 305 -24.86 3.34 -6.67
N ILE A 306 -24.52 2.65 -5.59
CA ILE A 306 -23.16 2.13 -5.37
C ILE A 306 -22.79 1.12 -6.45
N LYS A 307 -23.69 0.18 -6.78
CA LYS A 307 -23.43 -0.79 -7.85
C LYS A 307 -23.25 -0.11 -9.20
N LEU A 308 -24.07 0.89 -9.51
CA LEU A 308 -23.95 1.64 -10.76
C LEU A 308 -22.60 2.37 -10.84
N GLN A 309 -22.20 3.08 -9.79
CA GLN A 309 -20.97 3.87 -9.78
C GLN A 309 -19.71 2.99 -9.77
N LEU A 310 -19.69 1.88 -9.02
CA LEU A 310 -18.56 0.97 -8.97
C LEU A 310 -18.34 0.23 -10.30
N THR A 311 -19.42 -0.11 -11.00
CA THR A 311 -19.36 -0.86 -12.27
C THR A 311 -19.36 0.03 -13.51
N ALA A 312 -19.57 1.35 -13.34
CA ALA A 312 -19.41 2.29 -14.42
C ALA A 312 -17.99 2.16 -14.99
N GLN A 313 -17.87 1.82 -16.27
CA GLN A 313 -16.60 1.99 -16.95
C GLN A 313 -16.33 3.49 -17.01
N SER A 314 -15.21 3.92 -16.42
CA SER A 314 -14.71 5.29 -16.58
C SER A 314 -14.60 5.54 -18.08
N GLN A 315 -15.55 6.29 -18.65
CA GLN A 315 -15.54 6.62 -20.07
C GLN A 315 -14.42 7.64 -20.33
N VAL A 316 -13.18 7.15 -20.40
CA VAL A 316 -12.03 7.89 -20.92
C VAL A 316 -11.53 7.24 -22.20
N GLN A 317 -12.47 6.89 -23.09
CA GLN A 317 -12.21 7.04 -24.51
C GLN A 317 -12.82 8.37 -24.93
N MET A 318 -12.00 9.42 -24.92
CA MET A 318 -12.33 10.61 -25.71
C MET A 318 -12.66 10.13 -27.11
N LYS A 319 -13.88 10.46 -27.57
CA LYS A 319 -14.34 10.19 -28.93
C LYS A 319 -13.19 10.48 -29.88
N LYS A 320 -12.76 9.46 -30.62
CA LYS A 320 -11.81 9.57 -31.73
C LYS A 320 -12.47 10.44 -32.81
N GLN A 321 -12.38 11.76 -32.63
CA GLN A 321 -12.78 12.73 -33.62
C GLN A 321 -11.75 12.61 -34.76
N LYS A 322 -12.29 12.45 -35.97
CA LYS A 322 -11.52 12.19 -37.20
C LYS A 322 -10.32 13.13 -37.31
N VAL A 323 -9.21 12.55 -37.77
CA VAL A 323 -7.99 13.25 -38.17
C VAL A 323 -8.34 14.47 -39.03
N SER A 324 -8.14 15.66 -38.49
CA SER A 324 -7.72 16.84 -39.25
C SER A 324 -6.63 17.54 -38.45
N THR A 325 -5.60 17.96 -39.17
CA THR A 325 -4.37 18.70 -38.82
C THR A 325 -4.32 19.49 -37.50
N PRO A 326 -3.12 19.62 -36.88
CA PRO A 326 -2.96 20.04 -35.49
C PRO A 326 -3.41 21.50 -35.29
N SER A 327 -4.27 21.71 -34.30
CA SER A 327 -4.70 23.03 -33.85
C SER A 327 -3.70 23.55 -32.82
N ASP A 328 -2.97 24.60 -33.19
CA ASP A 328 -2.01 25.38 -32.39
C ASP A 328 -2.69 26.19 -31.25
N TYR A 329 -3.64 25.63 -30.51
CA TYR A 329 -4.38 26.41 -29.50
C TYR A 329 -3.55 26.64 -28.22
N THR A 330 -2.68 25.71 -27.83
CA THR A 330 -1.77 25.88 -26.68
C THR A 330 -0.54 26.72 -27.00
N LEU A 331 -0.11 26.80 -28.27
CA LEU A 331 1.06 27.59 -28.67
C LEU A 331 0.75 29.06 -28.99
N SER A 332 -0.50 29.38 -29.33
CA SER A 332 -0.88 30.76 -29.68
C SER A 332 -1.01 31.69 -28.46
N PHE A 333 -1.19 31.14 -27.25
CA PHE A 333 -1.17 31.91 -26.01
C PHE A 333 0.26 32.36 -25.64
N LEU A 334 1.27 31.49 -25.83
CA LEU A 334 2.67 31.82 -25.51
C LEU A 334 3.32 32.80 -26.50
N LYS A 335 2.83 32.89 -27.74
CA LYS A 335 3.43 33.76 -28.76
C LYS A 335 3.01 35.24 -28.69
N ARG A 336 1.96 35.60 -27.93
CA ARG A 336 1.44 36.98 -27.92
C ARG A 336 2.11 37.89 -26.87
N GLN A 337 3.00 37.38 -26.02
CA GLN A 337 3.62 38.15 -24.93
C GLN A 337 5.05 38.67 -25.18
N ARG A 338 5.58 38.62 -26.41
CA ARG A 338 6.85 39.27 -26.75
C ARG A 338 6.70 40.23 -27.93
N LYS A 339 6.26 41.46 -27.63
CA LYS A 339 6.62 42.69 -28.36
C LYS A 339 6.18 43.89 -27.53
N GLY A 340 7.16 44.58 -26.93
CA GLY A 340 6.94 45.76 -26.12
C GLY A 340 8.14 46.07 -25.22
N LEU A 341 9.25 46.46 -25.84
CA LEU A 341 10.29 47.33 -25.27
C LEU A 341 10.81 48.21 -26.41
#